data_AF-X0WV51-F1
#
_entry.id   AF-X0WV51-F1
#
_cell.length_a   1.000
_cell.length_b   1.000
_cell.length_c   1.000
_cell.angle_alpha   90.00
_cell.angle_beta   90.00
_cell.angle_gamma   90.00
#
_symmetry.space_group_name_H-M   'P 1'
#
loop_
_entity.id
_entity.type
_entity.pdbx_description
1 polymer ?
#
loop_
_entity_poly.entity_id
_entity_poly.type
_entity_poly.pdbx_seq_one_letter_code
_entity_poly.pdbx_strand_id
1 'polypeptide(L)'
;MSEVYYIRNWKEDYEVSTDGRAAKPDQKLRSNALKYVRLKVNGHSQRAGYRRLEKLAKTSTRMEGTWAVWCKLLEMAANQERQYRGWILTERQAPATAEDIAFFTGFRLKTIRTALELLSHPQVAWIELRPFDGDCADNRGLQQNSADNCETPRTDAEAFINETDNRTDTQTDSLTKTDTNTERQTTPSDSALLSKVSGGSDRSSGIQS
;
A
#
# COMPACT_ATOMS: atom_id res chain seq x y z
N MET A 1 -20.14 -21.92 -2.90
CA MET A 1 -19.75 -20.50 -2.83
C MET A 1 -18.44 -20.41 -2.08
N SER A 2 -17.43 -19.81 -2.68
CA SER A 2 -16.14 -19.56 -2.02
C SER A 2 -16.22 -18.25 -1.23
N GLU A 3 -15.60 -18.20 -0.06
CA GLU A 3 -15.40 -16.94 0.66
C GLU A 3 -14.13 -16.24 0.16
N VAL A 4 -14.21 -14.91 0.02
CA VAL A 4 -13.12 -14.08 -0.49
C VAL A 4 -12.99 -12.84 0.38
N TYR A 5 -11.76 -12.37 0.56
CA TYR A 5 -11.53 -11.11 1.24
C TYR A 5 -12.05 -9.93 0.43
N TYR A 6 -12.81 -9.07 1.09
CA TYR A 6 -13.35 -7.83 0.57
C TYR A 6 -12.90 -6.65 1.45
N ILE A 7 -12.48 -5.55 0.82
CA ILE A 7 -12.15 -4.30 1.51
C ILE A 7 -13.43 -3.60 1.91
N ARG A 8 -13.62 -3.40 3.21
CA ARG A 8 -14.85 -2.79 3.73
C ARG A 8 -14.98 -1.35 3.27
N ASN A 9 -16.23 -0.93 3.06
CA ASN A 9 -16.60 0.42 2.62
C ASN A 9 -15.87 0.88 1.36
N TRP A 10 -15.59 -0.05 0.44
CA TRP A 10 -14.81 0.26 -0.76
C TRP A 10 -15.40 1.43 -1.56
N LYS A 11 -16.71 1.39 -1.76
CA LYS A 11 -17.43 2.39 -2.56
C LYS A 11 -17.31 3.79 -1.95
N GLU A 12 -17.41 3.89 -0.63
CA GLU A 12 -17.38 5.15 0.10
C GLU A 12 -15.96 5.72 0.20
N ASP A 13 -14.96 4.84 0.33
CA ASP A 13 -13.62 5.22 0.76
C ASP A 13 -12.60 5.31 -0.38
N TYR A 14 -12.75 4.47 -1.40
CA TYR A 14 -11.71 4.24 -2.41
C TYR A 14 -12.19 4.42 -3.85
N GLU A 15 -13.48 4.26 -4.11
CA GLU A 15 -14.02 4.37 -5.46
C GLU A 15 -13.97 5.80 -6.00
N VAL A 16 -13.91 5.92 -7.33
CA VAL A 16 -13.85 7.20 -8.03
C VAL A 16 -14.89 7.31 -9.13
N SER A 17 -15.39 8.53 -9.30
CA SER A 17 -16.24 8.91 -10.41
C SER A 17 -15.45 8.97 -11.73
N THR A 18 -16.15 9.11 -12.85
CA THR A 18 -15.54 9.20 -14.18
C THR A 18 -14.52 10.33 -14.33
N ASP A 19 -14.68 11.43 -13.59
CA ASP A 19 -13.76 12.57 -13.50
C ASP A 19 -12.56 12.34 -12.57
N GLY A 20 -12.45 11.16 -11.93
CA GLY A 20 -11.36 10.80 -11.03
C GLY A 20 -11.48 11.37 -9.62
N ARG A 21 -12.61 11.99 -9.26
CA ARG A 21 -12.88 12.45 -7.89
C ARG A 21 -13.44 11.32 -7.04
N ALA A 22 -13.53 11.55 -5.73
CA ALA A 22 -14.24 10.67 -4.83
C ALA A 22 -15.66 10.43 -5.32
N ALA A 23 -16.05 9.15 -5.48
CA ALA A 23 -17.41 8.83 -5.86
C ALA A 23 -18.38 9.28 -4.75
N LYS A 24 -19.42 10.02 -5.14
CA LYS A 24 -20.58 10.30 -4.29
C LYS A 24 -21.68 9.25 -4.56
N PRO A 25 -22.69 9.14 -3.66
CA PRO A 25 -23.90 8.40 -3.98
C PRO A 25 -24.44 8.81 -5.35
N ASP A 26 -24.89 7.82 -6.13
CA ASP A 26 -25.53 7.96 -7.44
C ASP A 26 -24.67 8.55 -8.58
N GLN A 27 -23.36 8.76 -8.36
CA GLN A 27 -22.45 9.15 -9.43
C GLN A 27 -22.05 7.97 -10.31
N LYS A 28 -21.88 8.25 -11.61
CA LYS A 28 -21.27 7.30 -12.54
C LYS A 28 -19.82 7.03 -12.14
N LEU A 29 -19.51 5.77 -11.93
CA LEU A 29 -18.17 5.29 -11.59
C LEU A 29 -17.29 5.17 -12.83
N ARG A 30 -15.98 5.30 -12.62
CA ARG A 30 -14.99 5.09 -13.67
C ARG A 30 -15.05 3.64 -14.19
N SER A 31 -15.19 3.47 -15.50
CA SER A 31 -15.25 2.16 -16.17
C SER A 31 -13.91 1.43 -16.16
N ASN A 32 -12.83 2.12 -16.50
CA ASN A 32 -11.50 1.55 -16.63
C ASN A 32 -10.80 1.44 -15.28
N ALA A 33 -9.82 0.55 -15.17
CA ALA A 33 -8.97 0.39 -13.99
C ALA A 33 -8.49 1.73 -13.42
N LEU A 34 -8.35 1.76 -12.09
CA LEU A 34 -7.89 2.95 -11.39
C LEU A 34 -6.40 3.16 -11.67
N LYS A 35 -6.01 4.34 -12.14
CA LYS A 35 -4.58 4.67 -12.34
C LYS A 35 -3.81 4.72 -11.02
N TYR A 36 -4.50 5.10 -9.94
CA TYR A 36 -3.95 5.22 -8.60
C TYR A 36 -5.02 4.78 -7.60
N VAL A 37 -4.61 4.10 -6.53
CA VAL A 37 -5.48 3.83 -5.39
C VAL A 37 -5.40 4.99 -4.40
N ARG A 38 -6.55 5.41 -3.88
CA ARG A 38 -6.62 6.49 -2.90
C ARG A 38 -6.27 5.93 -1.53
N LEU A 39 -5.18 6.40 -0.93
CA LEU A 39 -4.94 6.16 0.48
C LEU A 39 -5.41 7.38 1.27
N LYS A 40 -6.30 7.18 2.26
CA LYS A 40 -6.79 8.28 3.08
C LYS A 40 -5.65 8.94 3.85
N VAL A 41 -5.44 10.24 3.60
CA VAL A 41 -4.43 11.04 4.28
C VAL A 41 -4.95 11.46 5.66
N ASN A 42 -4.67 10.67 6.68
CA ASN A 42 -5.01 11.00 8.07
C ASN A 42 -3.85 11.72 8.81
N GLY A 43 -2.62 11.67 8.30
CA GLY A 43 -1.45 12.35 8.89
C GLY A 43 -1.24 11.98 10.36
N HIS A 44 -1.05 12.99 11.21
CA HIS A 44 -0.97 12.85 12.68
C HIS A 44 -2.31 12.46 13.33
N SER A 45 -3.42 12.67 12.63
CA SER A 45 -4.78 12.36 13.08
C SER A 45 -5.18 10.92 12.73
N GLN A 46 -4.28 9.95 12.94
CA GLN A 46 -4.59 8.55 12.67
C GLN A 46 -5.84 8.13 13.44
N ARG A 47 -6.74 7.43 12.74
CA ARG A 47 -8.04 7.06 13.30
C ARG A 47 -7.90 5.90 14.28
N ALA A 48 -8.94 5.68 15.07
CA ALA A 48 -8.99 4.60 16.07
C ALA A 48 -8.64 3.21 15.48
N GLY A 49 -8.95 2.96 14.21
CA GLY A 49 -8.60 1.70 13.54
C GLY A 49 -7.08 1.44 13.49
N TYR A 50 -6.27 2.44 13.15
CA TYR A 50 -4.82 2.30 13.10
C TYR A 50 -4.23 2.01 14.49
N ARG A 51 -4.70 2.73 15.52
CA ARG A 51 -4.29 2.49 16.91
C ARG A 51 -4.70 1.11 17.41
N ARG A 52 -5.87 0.62 17.00
CA ARG A 52 -6.31 -0.75 17.33
C ARG A 52 -5.44 -1.80 16.65
N LEU A 53 -5.08 -1.57 15.39
CA LEU A 53 -4.17 -2.44 14.66
C LEU A 53 -2.79 -2.51 15.34
N GLU A 54 -2.22 -1.36 15.71
CA GLU A 54 -0.95 -1.28 16.42
C GLU A 54 -0.98 -2.07 17.75
N LYS A 55 -2.04 -1.89 18.55
CA LYS A 55 -2.23 -2.63 19.80
C LYS A 55 -2.31 -4.15 19.58
N LEU A 56 -2.98 -4.59 18.52
CA LEU A 56 -3.12 -6.02 18.20
C LEU A 56 -1.86 -6.63 17.60
N ALA A 57 -1.09 -5.86 16.83
CA ALA A 57 0.15 -6.31 16.22
C ALA A 57 1.24 -6.62 17.26
N LYS A 58 1.17 -6.00 18.45
CA LYS A 58 2.08 -6.16 19.62
C LYS A 58 3.54 -5.76 19.39
N THR A 59 3.99 -5.65 18.16
CA THR A 59 5.37 -5.32 17.77
C THR A 59 5.36 -4.41 16.54
N SER A 60 6.34 -3.52 16.44
CA SER A 60 6.47 -2.59 15.31
C SER A 60 6.62 -3.33 13.98
N THR A 61 7.45 -4.37 13.93
CA THR A 61 7.66 -5.16 12.69
C THR A 61 6.38 -5.82 12.18
N ARG A 62 5.51 -6.34 13.07
CA ARG A 62 4.22 -6.88 12.65
C ARG A 62 3.28 -5.79 12.17
N MET A 63 3.29 -4.63 12.83
CA MET A 63 2.49 -3.48 12.46
C MET A 63 2.87 -2.96 11.07
N GLU A 64 4.15 -2.67 10.87
CA GLU A 64 4.73 -2.20 9.60
C GLU A 64 4.47 -3.19 8.47
N GLY A 65 4.71 -4.49 8.72
CA GLY A 65 4.42 -5.54 7.76
C GLY A 65 2.94 -5.61 7.39
N THR A 66 2.05 -5.48 8.37
CA THR A 66 0.60 -5.49 8.12
C THR A 66 0.16 -4.26 7.34
N TRP A 67 0.72 -3.09 7.65
CA TRP A 67 0.45 -1.86 6.91
C TRP A 67 0.94 -1.94 5.46
N ALA A 68 2.14 -2.49 5.23
CA ALA A 68 2.65 -2.70 3.87
C ALA A 68 1.76 -3.65 3.07
N VAL A 69 1.30 -4.75 3.69
CA VAL A 69 0.33 -5.67 3.07
C VAL A 69 -0.98 -4.97 2.77
N TRP A 70 -1.52 -4.17 3.70
CA TRP A 70 -2.73 -3.40 3.50
C TRP A 70 -2.68 -2.52 2.25
N CYS A 71 -1.58 -1.78 2.05
CA CYS A 71 -1.38 -0.96 0.85
C CYS A 71 -1.39 -1.81 -0.43
N LYS A 72 -0.78 -3.00 -0.41
CA LYS A 72 -0.80 -3.90 -1.57
C LYS A 72 -2.16 -4.54 -1.83
N LEU A 73 -2.92 -4.87 -0.79
CA LEU A 73 -4.30 -5.33 -0.95
C LEU A 73 -5.18 -4.24 -1.59
N LEU A 74 -4.99 -2.98 -1.21
CA LEU A 74 -5.66 -1.84 -1.85
C LEU A 74 -5.32 -1.74 -3.35
N GLU A 75 -4.05 -1.87 -3.72
CA GLU A 75 -3.63 -1.90 -5.13
C GLU A 75 -4.27 -3.06 -5.90
N MET A 76 -4.23 -4.27 -5.33
CA MET A 76 -4.83 -5.47 -5.93
C MET A 76 -6.34 -5.28 -6.14
N ALA A 77 -7.07 -4.77 -5.15
CA ALA A 77 -8.50 -4.50 -5.24
C ALA A 77 -8.84 -3.38 -6.25
N ALA A 78 -7.97 -2.37 -6.38
CA ALA A 78 -8.16 -1.25 -7.30
C ALA A 78 -7.95 -1.65 -8.77
N ASN A 79 -7.06 -2.61 -9.00
CA ASN A 79 -6.69 -3.09 -10.33
C ASN A 79 -7.66 -4.13 -10.92
N GLN A 80 -8.83 -4.31 -10.31
CA GLN A 80 -9.87 -5.19 -10.82
C GLN A 80 -10.79 -4.48 -11.81
N GLU A 81 -11.55 -5.27 -12.59
CA GLU A 81 -12.68 -4.76 -13.35
C GLU A 81 -13.67 -4.04 -12.43
N ARG A 82 -14.41 -3.07 -12.96
CA ARG A 82 -15.25 -2.16 -12.15
C ARG A 82 -16.18 -2.90 -11.18
N GLN A 83 -16.79 -4.00 -11.62
CA GLN A 83 -17.73 -4.78 -10.80
C GLN A 83 -17.05 -5.64 -9.72
N TYR A 84 -15.75 -5.88 -9.85
CA TYR A 84 -14.95 -6.68 -8.92
C TYR A 84 -14.04 -5.83 -8.03
N ARG A 85 -14.09 -4.50 -8.12
CA ARG A 85 -13.30 -3.65 -7.23
C ARG A 85 -13.68 -3.82 -5.77
N GLY A 86 -12.67 -3.73 -4.92
CA GLY A 86 -12.79 -4.00 -3.48
C GLY A 86 -12.59 -5.48 -3.14
N TRP A 87 -12.70 -6.39 -4.08
CA TRP A 87 -12.40 -7.81 -3.87
C TRP A 87 -10.90 -8.09 -4.05
N ILE A 88 -10.35 -8.96 -3.21
CA ILE A 88 -8.98 -9.44 -3.35
C ILE A 88 -8.99 -10.69 -4.24
N LEU A 89 -8.75 -10.48 -5.52
CA LEU A 89 -8.77 -11.52 -6.55
C LEU A 89 -7.40 -11.64 -7.23
N THR A 90 -7.19 -12.79 -7.86
CA THR A 90 -6.08 -13.03 -8.79
C THR A 90 -6.31 -12.28 -10.11
N GLU A 91 -5.29 -12.22 -10.97
CA GLU A 91 -5.41 -11.62 -12.31
C GLU A 91 -6.51 -12.27 -13.17
N ARG A 92 -6.88 -13.51 -12.88
CA ARG A 92 -7.94 -14.26 -13.56
C ARG A 92 -9.33 -14.09 -12.93
N GLN A 93 -9.51 -13.07 -12.07
CA GLN A 93 -10.75 -12.82 -11.32
C GLN A 93 -11.18 -13.99 -10.41
N ALA A 94 -10.25 -14.87 -10.03
CA ALA A 94 -10.51 -15.94 -9.08
C ALA A 94 -10.17 -15.48 -7.63
N PRO A 95 -10.87 -16.00 -6.60
CA PRO A 95 -10.50 -15.85 -5.20
C PRO A 95 -8.98 -15.97 -4.96
N ALA A 96 -8.35 -14.95 -4.39
CA ALA A 96 -6.92 -15.03 -4.07
C ALA A 96 -6.70 -15.69 -2.70
N THR A 97 -5.83 -16.69 -2.66
CA THR A 97 -5.34 -17.31 -1.42
C THR A 97 -4.22 -16.48 -0.78
N ALA A 98 -3.82 -16.81 0.45
CA ALA A 98 -2.68 -16.16 1.09
C ALA A 98 -1.37 -16.42 0.33
N GLU A 99 -1.25 -17.59 -0.29
CA GLU A 99 -0.14 -18.01 -1.15
C GLU A 99 -0.08 -17.18 -2.42
N ASP A 100 -1.22 -16.95 -3.08
CA ASP A 100 -1.31 -16.09 -4.26
C ASP A 100 -0.90 -14.65 -3.92
N ILE A 101 -1.44 -14.11 -2.82
CA ILE A 101 -1.10 -12.75 -2.36
C ILE A 101 0.40 -12.66 -2.04
N ALA A 102 0.98 -13.66 -1.39
CA ALA A 102 2.41 -13.70 -1.10
C ALA A 102 3.25 -13.70 -2.39
N PHE A 103 2.84 -14.50 -3.39
CA PHE A 103 3.48 -14.56 -4.69
C PHE A 103 3.45 -13.21 -5.41
N PHE A 104 2.27 -12.58 -5.54
CA PHE A 104 2.12 -11.31 -6.27
C PHE A 104 2.82 -10.13 -5.59
N THR A 105 2.86 -10.12 -4.26
CA THR A 105 3.41 -8.99 -3.50
C THR A 105 4.88 -9.15 -3.15
N GLY A 106 5.43 -10.37 -3.26
CA GLY A 106 6.79 -10.70 -2.82
C GLY A 106 6.96 -10.77 -1.30
N PHE A 107 5.89 -10.59 -0.51
CA PHE A 107 5.96 -10.72 0.94
C PHE A 107 6.03 -12.19 1.37
N ARG A 108 6.68 -12.43 2.51
CA ARG A 108 6.69 -13.77 3.13
C ARG A 108 5.26 -14.21 3.46
N LEU A 109 4.91 -15.46 3.16
CA LEU A 109 3.59 -16.04 3.46
C LEU A 109 3.15 -15.84 4.93
N LYS A 110 4.08 -15.99 5.88
CA LYS A 110 3.81 -15.75 7.31
C LYS A 110 3.37 -14.31 7.58
N THR A 111 3.94 -13.34 6.87
CA THR A 111 3.55 -11.92 6.96
C THR A 111 2.15 -11.73 6.40
N ILE A 112 1.84 -12.31 5.22
CA ILE A 112 0.49 -12.24 4.63
C ILE A 112 -0.56 -12.81 5.57
N ARG A 113 -0.36 -14.04 6.07
CA ARG A 113 -1.32 -14.69 6.99
C ARG A 113 -1.55 -13.85 8.26
N THR A 114 -0.48 -13.33 8.85
CA THR A 114 -0.58 -12.44 10.02
C THR A 114 -1.35 -11.16 9.68
N ALA A 115 -1.07 -10.56 8.52
CA ALA A 115 -1.72 -9.33 8.10
C ALA A 115 -3.22 -9.55 7.84
N LEU A 116 -3.59 -10.62 7.13
CA LEU A 116 -4.99 -10.96 6.87
C LEU A 116 -5.76 -11.15 8.19
N GLU A 117 -5.20 -11.92 9.13
CA GLU A 117 -5.78 -12.12 10.47
C GLU A 117 -6.03 -10.78 11.20
N LEU A 118 -5.03 -9.90 11.24
CA LEU A 118 -5.12 -8.61 11.92
C LEU A 118 -6.09 -7.64 11.23
N LEU A 119 -6.08 -7.60 9.90
CA LEU A 119 -6.94 -6.71 9.11
C LEU A 119 -8.41 -7.14 9.15
N SER A 120 -8.68 -8.46 9.25
CA SER A 120 -10.03 -9.01 9.41
C SER A 120 -10.51 -9.04 10.87
N HIS A 121 -9.63 -8.79 11.84
CA HIS A 121 -9.98 -8.84 13.25
C HIS A 121 -11.14 -7.86 13.56
N PRO A 122 -12.17 -8.24 14.34
CA PRO A 122 -13.38 -7.41 14.53
C PRO A 122 -13.14 -5.99 15.02
N GLN A 123 -12.05 -5.76 15.76
CA GLN A 123 -11.69 -4.42 16.25
C GLN A 123 -11.08 -3.52 15.16
N VAL A 124 -10.45 -4.10 14.14
CA VAL A 124 -9.86 -3.38 13.00
C VAL A 124 -10.89 -3.35 11.86
N ALA A 125 -11.32 -4.53 11.42
CA ALA A 125 -12.34 -4.76 10.41
C ALA A 125 -12.14 -3.86 9.18
N TRP A 126 -10.96 -3.91 8.58
CA TRP A 126 -10.67 -3.22 7.32
C TRP A 126 -10.94 -4.10 6.11
N ILE A 127 -10.77 -5.41 6.29
CA ILE A 127 -11.23 -6.43 5.36
C ILE A 127 -12.20 -7.37 6.05
N GLU A 128 -13.01 -8.09 5.28
CA GLU A 128 -13.86 -9.17 5.78
C GLU A 128 -13.98 -10.26 4.72
N LEU A 129 -14.25 -11.50 5.16
CA LEU A 129 -14.60 -12.58 4.26
C LEU A 129 -16.07 -12.44 3.85
N ARG A 130 -16.34 -12.50 2.55
CA ARG A 130 -17.70 -12.48 2.01
C ARG A 130 -17.87 -13.60 0.98
N PRO A 131 -19.08 -14.16 0.82
CA PRO A 131 -19.39 -15.04 -0.30
C PRO A 131 -19.11 -14.32 -1.62
N PHE A 132 -18.43 -15.00 -2.53
CA PHE A 132 -18.13 -14.51 -3.87
C PHE A 132 -18.68 -15.50 -4.89
N ASP A 133 -19.59 -15.00 -5.73
CA ASP A 133 -20.32 -15.83 -6.68
C ASP A 133 -19.68 -15.88 -8.07
N GLY A 134 -18.65 -15.08 -8.36
CA GLY A 134 -17.89 -15.10 -9.62
C GLY A 134 -18.66 -14.67 -10.88
N ASP A 135 -19.97 -14.93 -10.90
CA ASP A 135 -20.90 -14.68 -11.98
C ASP A 135 -21.35 -13.21 -11.97
N CYS A 136 -20.46 -12.30 -12.38
CA CYS A 136 -20.97 -11.06 -12.96
C CYS A 136 -21.39 -11.34 -14.39
N ALA A 137 -22.67 -11.70 -14.53
CA ALA A 137 -23.34 -11.79 -15.81
C ALA A 137 -23.05 -10.55 -16.67
N ASP A 138 -22.64 -10.85 -17.88
CA ASP A 138 -22.40 -10.00 -19.04
C ASP A 138 -23.34 -8.77 -19.10
N ASN A 139 -22.85 -7.57 -18.77
CA ASN A 139 -23.50 -6.31 -19.16
C ASN A 139 -23.13 -5.92 -20.60
N ARG A 140 -23.18 -6.89 -21.53
CA ARG A 140 -23.09 -6.67 -22.99
C ARG A 140 -24.44 -6.45 -23.67
N GLY A 141 -25.52 -6.23 -22.90
CA GLY A 141 -26.80 -5.78 -23.41
C GLY A 141 -27.00 -4.28 -23.21
N LEU A 142 -26.48 -3.45 -24.12
CA LEU A 142 -26.95 -2.10 -24.49
C LEU A 142 -25.79 -1.29 -25.12
N GLN A 143 -25.45 -1.61 -26.37
CA GLN A 143 -25.03 -0.64 -27.39
C GLN A 143 -24.91 -1.37 -28.75
N GLN A 144 -26.03 -1.89 -29.24
CA GLN A 144 -26.26 -1.93 -30.68
C GLN A 144 -26.85 -0.57 -31.04
N ASN A 145 -26.03 0.29 -31.65
CA ASN A 145 -26.46 1.32 -32.60
C ASN A 145 -25.25 1.69 -33.44
N SER A 146 -25.18 1.02 -34.59
CA SER A 146 -24.83 1.54 -35.91
C SER A 146 -23.75 2.63 -35.99
N ALA A 147 -22.56 2.21 -36.43
CA ALA A 147 -21.71 3.03 -37.27
C ALA A 147 -21.36 2.21 -38.52
N ASP A 148 -22.26 2.30 -39.51
CA ASP A 148 -21.89 2.20 -40.92
C ASP A 148 -21.02 3.41 -41.30
N ASN A 149 -20.24 3.22 -42.36
CA ASN A 149 -19.23 4.09 -43.00
C ASN A 149 -17.79 3.74 -42.60
N CYS A 150 -17.09 2.86 -43.32
CA CYS A 150 -16.74 2.92 -44.75
C CYS A 150 -16.02 4.23 -45.09
N GLU A 151 -14.69 4.22 -45.01
CA GLU A 151 -13.79 4.29 -46.17
C GLU A 151 -12.34 4.41 -45.71
N THR A 152 -11.49 3.55 -46.28
CA THR A 152 -10.04 3.81 -46.38
C THR A 152 -9.81 4.57 -47.69
N PRO A 153 -8.73 5.35 -47.78
CA PRO A 153 -7.73 4.93 -48.76
C PRO A 153 -6.30 4.97 -48.23
N ARG A 154 -5.55 3.96 -48.67
CA ARG A 154 -4.10 3.92 -48.75
C ARG A 154 -3.58 5.10 -49.59
N THR A 155 -2.43 5.65 -49.22
CA THR A 155 -1.49 6.18 -50.21
C THR A 155 -0.07 5.95 -49.71
N ASP A 156 0.70 5.34 -50.59
CA ASP A 156 2.07 4.89 -50.43
C ASP A 156 3.05 6.08 -50.30
N ALA A 157 4.10 5.89 -49.51
CA ALA A 157 5.37 6.59 -49.71
C ALA A 157 6.50 5.73 -49.12
N GLU A 158 7.14 4.99 -50.01
CA GLU A 158 8.46 4.40 -49.81
C GLU A 158 9.51 5.49 -49.54
N ALA A 159 10.44 5.21 -48.63
CA ALA A 159 11.81 5.74 -48.70
C ALA A 159 12.75 4.77 -47.97
N PHE A 160 13.29 3.85 -48.76
CA PHE A 160 14.49 3.06 -48.51
C PHE A 160 15.70 3.98 -48.77
N ILE A 161 16.66 4.12 -47.85
CA ILE A 161 18.12 4.09 -48.14
C ILE A 161 18.87 3.60 -46.88
N ASN A 162 19.80 2.69 -47.15
CA ASN A 162 20.75 1.98 -46.31
C ASN A 162 21.92 2.86 -45.78
N GLU A 163 22.78 2.16 -45.04
CA GLU A 163 24.25 2.28 -45.03
C GLU A 163 24.93 2.95 -43.81
N THR A 164 25.51 2.05 -43.00
CA THR A 164 26.90 2.01 -42.52
C THR A 164 27.53 3.30 -41.98
N ASP A 165 28.04 3.27 -40.75
CA ASP A 165 29.47 3.01 -40.59
C ASP A 165 29.94 2.77 -39.15
N ASN A 166 31.00 1.97 -39.08
CA ASN A 166 31.85 1.69 -37.93
C ASN A 166 32.43 2.95 -37.27
N ARG A 167 32.56 2.93 -35.94
CA ARG A 167 33.80 3.37 -35.28
C ARG A 167 33.95 2.87 -33.84
N THR A 168 34.96 2.05 -33.65
CA THR A 168 35.75 1.86 -32.43
C THR A 168 36.46 3.17 -32.03
N ASP A 169 36.53 3.45 -30.73
CA ASP A 169 37.77 3.69 -29.96
C ASP A 169 37.39 4.05 -28.51
N THR A 170 37.76 3.24 -27.52
CA THR A 170 38.99 3.37 -26.72
C THR A 170 39.14 4.77 -26.10
N GLN A 171 38.96 4.90 -24.78
CA GLN A 171 40.07 5.19 -23.85
C GLN A 171 39.57 5.43 -22.41
N THR A 172 40.33 4.79 -21.52
CA THR A 172 40.47 4.96 -20.08
C THR A 172 40.53 6.43 -19.62
N ASP A 173 39.96 6.71 -18.44
CA ASP A 173 40.79 7.33 -17.40
C ASP A 173 40.33 7.02 -15.98
N SER A 174 41.35 6.69 -15.19
CA SER A 174 41.31 6.37 -13.78
C SER A 174 41.49 7.65 -12.99
N LEU A 175 40.60 7.94 -12.04
CA LEU A 175 40.89 8.88 -10.96
C LEU A 175 40.62 8.22 -9.62
N THR A 176 41.64 7.53 -9.15
CA THR A 176 42.00 7.47 -7.72
C THR A 176 42.21 8.90 -7.20
N LYS A 177 41.65 9.24 -6.04
CA LYS A 177 42.42 9.72 -4.87
C LYS A 177 41.56 10.23 -3.70
N THR A 178 41.89 9.65 -2.54
CA THR A 178 42.04 10.25 -1.19
C THR A 178 40.83 10.79 -0.44
N ASP A 179 40.38 9.99 0.53
CA ASP A 179 40.48 10.24 1.98
C ASP A 179 40.69 11.68 2.44
N THR A 180 39.77 12.18 3.27
CA THR A 180 40.13 12.82 4.54
C THR A 180 39.08 12.53 5.61
N ASN A 181 39.52 11.74 6.59
CA ASN A 181 39.04 11.70 7.96
C ASN A 181 38.80 13.10 8.53
N THR A 182 37.73 13.28 9.30
CA THR A 182 37.71 14.28 10.38
C THR A 182 37.01 13.65 11.57
N GLU A 183 37.81 12.95 12.37
CA GLU A 183 37.53 12.71 13.77
C GLU A 183 37.54 14.06 14.50
N ARG A 184 36.47 14.35 15.24
CA ARG A 184 36.52 15.30 16.36
C ARG A 184 36.38 14.51 17.65
N GLN A 185 37.51 14.27 18.30
CA GLN A 185 37.61 14.05 19.73
C GLN A 185 38.60 15.07 20.30
N THR A 186 38.12 15.89 21.24
CA THR A 186 38.84 16.58 22.32
C THR A 186 37.77 17.28 23.15
N THR A 187 37.67 17.29 24.48
CA THR A 187 38.17 16.56 25.66
C THR A 187 37.46 17.24 26.86
N PRO A 188 37.47 16.64 28.06
CA PRO A 188 36.72 17.10 29.25
C PRO A 188 37.52 18.06 30.14
N SER A 189 36.82 18.93 30.87
CA SER A 189 37.22 19.73 32.07
C SER A 189 36.10 20.74 32.33
N ASP A 190 35.64 21.11 33.53
CA ASP A 190 36.13 20.85 34.87
C ASP A 190 35.00 21.04 35.91
N SER A 191 35.02 20.16 36.91
CA SER A 191 34.78 20.33 38.35
C SER A 191 34.11 21.64 38.86
N ALA A 192 32.94 21.54 39.50
CA ALA A 192 32.73 21.44 40.97
C ALA A 192 32.70 22.80 41.71
N LEU A 193 31.64 23.07 42.48
CA LEU A 193 31.68 23.58 43.86
C LEU A 193 30.27 23.86 44.44
N LEU A 194 30.06 23.33 45.66
CA LEU A 194 29.21 23.85 46.77
C LEU A 194 27.68 23.68 46.65
N SER A 195 26.91 23.31 47.67
CA SER A 195 27.19 22.99 49.08
C SER A 195 25.93 22.41 49.75
N LYS A 196 26.19 21.60 50.79
CA LYS A 196 25.32 21.02 51.82
C LYS A 196 24.26 21.95 52.42
N VAL A 197 23.08 21.39 52.71
CA VAL A 197 22.23 21.59 53.93
C VAL A 197 21.43 20.27 54.08
N SER A 198 21.73 19.29 54.94
CA SER A 198 21.70 19.17 56.42
C SER A 198 20.33 19.31 57.10
N GLY A 199 19.89 18.20 57.74
CA GLY A 199 18.92 18.15 58.85
C GLY A 199 17.52 17.70 58.44
N GLY A 200 16.84 16.76 59.09
CA GLY A 200 17.01 15.97 60.31
C GLY A 200 15.81 15.01 60.37
N SER A 201 16.02 13.72 60.60
CA SER A 201 15.82 12.98 61.86
C SER A 201 14.39 12.92 62.42
N ASP A 202 14.07 11.69 62.83
CA ASP A 202 13.17 11.24 63.92
C ASP A 202 11.74 10.84 63.55
N ARG A 203 11.44 9.53 63.61
CA ARG A 203 10.89 8.73 64.75
C ARG A 203 9.38 9.04 64.92
N SER A 204 8.46 8.12 65.16
CA SER A 204 8.48 6.76 65.69
C SER A 204 7.03 6.24 65.74
N SER A 205 6.88 4.91 65.77
CA SER A 205 5.91 4.13 66.56
C SER A 205 4.39 4.36 66.43
N GLY A 206 3.65 3.26 66.26
CA GLY A 206 2.23 3.19 66.64
C GLY A 206 1.52 1.91 66.19
N ILE A 207 1.68 0.84 66.96
CA ILE A 207 0.83 -0.38 66.97
C ILE A 207 -0.46 -0.07 67.76
N GLN A 208 -1.51 -0.90 67.54
CA GLN A 208 -2.76 -1.09 68.31
C GLN A 208 -3.98 -0.40 67.67
N SER A 209 -5.15 -1.02 67.47
CA SER A 209 -5.68 -2.37 67.76
C SER A 209 -6.63 -2.80 66.64
#